data_AF-A0AAU9U628-F1
#
_entry.id   AF-A0AAU9U628-F1
#
_cell.length_a   1.000
_cell.length_b   1.000
_cell.length_c   1.000
_cell.angle_alpha   90.00
_cell.angle_beta   90.00
_cell.angle_gamma   90.00
#
_symmetry.space_group_name_H-M   'P 1'
#
loop_
_entity.id
_entity.type
_entity.pdbx_description
1 polymer ?
#
loop_
_entity_poly.entity_id
_entity_poly.type
_entity_poly.pdbx_seq_one_letter_code
_entity_poly.pdbx_strand_id
1 'polypeptide(L)'
;MNKLYITVAVLLAITIFAVRSDETPSQQCPGQDFDNLRERIQVLPCGKSQCKLRKGTNTTVVFKFKPKNVVNELTNDVYAIIGGLPLPFIGVAGMSACTQIKHADTGEPAPCPLEPNKEYVYTNIFPILNLYPQVPLRVHWALNDGNTDVLCFEVPAVITAASKKNQAS
;
A
#
# COMPACT_ATOMS: atom_id res chain seq x y z
N MET A 1 -12.36 42.46 -32.02
CA MET A 1 -11.54 41.27 -31.69
C MET A 1 -12.08 40.58 -30.44
N ASN A 2 -12.91 39.56 -30.71
CA ASN A 2 -13.32 38.40 -29.93
C ASN A 2 -13.53 38.46 -28.40
N LYS A 3 -14.66 39.04 -28.00
CA LYS A 3 -15.33 38.69 -26.73
C LYS A 3 -15.67 37.19 -26.61
N LEU A 4 -15.81 36.51 -27.75
CA LEU A 4 -16.03 35.05 -27.84
C LEU A 4 -14.81 34.21 -27.41
N TYR A 5 -13.58 34.72 -27.57
CA TYR A 5 -12.37 34.02 -27.10
C TYR A 5 -12.22 34.12 -25.57
N ILE A 6 -12.68 35.23 -24.99
CA ILE A 6 -12.62 35.44 -23.53
C ILE A 6 -13.60 34.48 -22.82
N THR A 7 -14.80 34.26 -23.38
CA THR A 7 -15.77 33.31 -22.80
C THR A 7 -15.33 31.86 -22.95
N VAL A 8 -14.67 31.48 -24.04
CA VAL A 8 -14.12 30.11 -24.21
C VAL A 8 -12.94 29.85 -23.28
N ALA A 9 -12.11 30.86 -22.98
CA ALA A 9 -10.99 30.72 -22.05
C ALA A 9 -11.43 30.48 -20.59
N VAL A 10 -12.59 31.00 -20.18
CA VAL A 10 -13.11 30.88 -18.80
C VAL A 10 -13.80 29.54 -18.54
N LEU A 11 -14.36 28.88 -19.57
CA LEU A 11 -14.99 27.56 -19.44
C LEU A 11 -13.98 26.40 -19.41
N LEU A 12 -12.70 26.68 -19.64
CA LEU A 12 -11.59 25.74 -19.40
C LEU A 12 -11.01 25.87 -17.98
N ALA A 13 -11.78 26.37 -17.02
CA ALA A 13 -11.52 26.16 -15.61
C ALA A 13 -11.81 24.69 -15.28
N ILE A 14 -10.89 23.82 -15.67
CA ILE A 14 -10.79 22.44 -15.20
C ILE A 14 -10.81 22.53 -13.68
N THR A 15 -11.94 22.13 -13.08
CA THR A 15 -12.00 21.85 -11.65
C THR A 15 -11.10 20.66 -11.41
N ILE A 16 -9.82 20.94 -11.15
CA ILE A 16 -8.91 19.97 -10.58
C ILE A 16 -9.49 19.66 -9.21
N PHE A 17 -10.35 18.65 -9.12
CA PHE A 17 -10.61 17.99 -7.86
C PHE A 17 -9.26 17.48 -7.40
N ALA A 18 -8.61 18.24 -6.51
CA ALA A 18 -7.41 17.78 -5.84
C ALA A 18 -7.81 16.50 -5.12
N VAL A 19 -7.43 15.35 -5.68
CA VAL A 19 -7.56 14.08 -5.01
C VAL A 19 -6.67 14.21 -3.78
N ARG A 20 -7.29 14.36 -2.61
CA ARG A 20 -6.58 14.48 -1.35
C ARG A 20 -6.05 13.09 -1.03
N SER A 21 -4.86 12.76 -1.51
CA SER A 21 -4.13 11.59 -1.08
C SER A 21 -3.65 11.88 0.34
N ASP A 22 -4.38 11.38 1.34
CA ASP A 22 -3.88 11.39 2.71
C ASP A 22 -2.62 10.51 2.75
N GLU A 23 -1.51 11.11 3.19
CA GLU A 23 -0.24 10.41 3.39
C GLU A 23 -0.46 9.25 4.36
N THR A 24 0.03 8.07 3.99
CA THR A 24 -0.08 6.92 4.87
C THR A 24 0.87 7.11 6.06
N PRO A 25 0.41 6.99 7.31
CA PRO A 25 1.23 7.22 8.50
C PRO A 25 2.19 6.04 8.77
N SER A 26 3.05 5.73 7.81
CA SER A 26 4.00 4.63 7.89
C SER A 26 5.20 4.98 8.77
N GLN A 27 5.76 3.93 9.38
CA GLN A 27 6.91 3.96 10.25
C GLN A 27 7.89 2.87 9.82
N GLN A 28 9.18 3.12 9.99
CA GLN A 28 10.19 2.09 9.72
C GLN A 28 10.09 0.99 10.76
N CYS A 29 10.39 -0.24 10.37
CA CYS A 29 10.57 -1.32 11.35
C CYS A 29 11.77 -1.02 12.28
N PRO A 30 11.78 -1.56 13.51
CA PRO A 30 12.90 -1.36 14.43
C PRO A 30 14.25 -1.74 13.82
N GLY A 31 15.24 -0.86 13.94
CA GLY A 31 16.59 -1.09 13.42
C GLY A 31 16.75 -0.97 11.90
N GLN A 32 15.69 -0.59 11.18
CA GLN A 32 15.73 -0.36 9.74
C GLN A 32 15.83 1.13 9.41
N ASP A 33 16.45 1.42 8.26
CA ASP A 33 16.52 2.78 7.72
C ASP A 33 16.40 2.80 6.19
N PHE A 34 15.27 3.31 5.71
CA PHE A 34 14.86 3.40 4.32
C PHE A 34 14.55 4.85 3.96
N ASP A 35 15.24 5.37 2.95
CA ASP A 35 15.11 6.76 2.53
C ASP A 35 13.68 7.12 2.10
N ASN A 36 13.14 8.21 2.69
CA ASN A 36 11.83 8.77 2.37
C ASN A 36 10.68 7.74 2.41
N LEU A 37 10.73 6.79 3.35
CA LEU A 37 9.77 5.69 3.46
C LEU A 37 8.30 6.13 3.38
N ARG A 38 7.93 7.22 4.06
CA ARG A 38 6.53 7.72 4.08
C ARG A 38 6.00 8.14 2.71
N GLU A 39 6.82 8.83 1.94
CA GLU A 39 6.46 9.29 0.59
C GLU A 39 6.32 8.12 -0.39
N ARG A 40 6.95 6.99 -0.07
CA ARG A 40 7.01 5.80 -0.90
C ARG A 40 5.89 4.81 -0.63
N ILE A 41 5.11 4.96 0.44
CA ILE A 41 4.06 4.01 0.84
C ILE A 41 2.68 4.65 0.77
N GLN A 42 1.76 3.94 0.13
CA GLN A 42 0.35 4.29 0.08
C GLN A 42 -0.50 3.07 0.43
N VAL A 43 -1.36 3.23 1.43
CA VAL A 43 -2.44 2.29 1.75
C VAL A 43 -3.75 2.98 1.45
N LEU A 44 -4.63 2.32 0.69
CA LEU A 44 -5.89 2.89 0.22
C LEU A 44 -7.08 1.98 0.57
N PRO A 45 -8.15 2.53 1.19
CA PRO A 45 -8.23 3.86 1.78
C PRO A 45 -7.47 3.94 3.13
N CYS A 46 -6.81 5.05 3.39
CA CYS A 46 -6.18 5.34 4.68
C CYS A 46 -6.44 6.79 5.10
N GLY A 47 -6.50 7.03 6.42
CA GLY A 47 -6.59 8.36 6.98
C GLY A 47 -5.25 8.80 7.57
N LYS A 48 -5.11 10.11 7.82
CA LYS A 48 -3.85 10.74 8.25
C LYS A 48 -3.17 10.14 9.49
N SER A 49 -3.92 9.63 10.46
CA SER A 49 -3.36 9.09 11.71
C SER A 49 -3.40 7.58 11.81
N GLN A 50 -4.30 6.93 11.07
CA GLN A 50 -4.43 5.47 11.01
C GLN A 50 -5.30 5.06 9.80
N CYS A 51 -5.06 3.86 9.28
CA CYS A 51 -5.88 3.29 8.22
C CYS A 51 -7.13 2.61 8.79
N LYS A 52 -8.29 2.84 8.16
CA LYS A 52 -9.55 2.18 8.51
C LYS A 52 -9.77 1.00 7.58
N LEU A 53 -9.40 -0.19 8.04
CA LEU A 53 -9.53 -1.43 7.29
C LEU A 53 -10.95 -1.97 7.49
N ARG A 54 -11.83 -1.78 6.51
CA ARG A 54 -13.24 -2.15 6.64
C ARG A 54 -13.45 -3.62 6.26
N LYS A 55 -14.08 -4.39 7.15
CA LYS A 55 -14.46 -5.78 6.86
C LYS A 55 -15.30 -5.90 5.59
N GLY A 56 -15.07 -6.98 4.84
CA GLY A 56 -15.76 -7.29 3.60
C GLY A 56 -15.41 -6.35 2.45
N THR A 57 -14.26 -5.66 2.53
CA THR A 57 -13.77 -4.79 1.45
C THR A 57 -12.33 -5.10 1.10
N ASN A 58 -11.90 -4.62 -0.06
CA ASN A 58 -10.52 -4.70 -0.48
C ASN A 58 -9.75 -3.45 -0.04
N THR A 59 -8.52 -3.67 0.40
CA THR A 59 -7.52 -2.64 0.64
C THR A 59 -6.43 -2.79 -0.42
N THR A 60 -5.96 -1.66 -0.92
CA THR A 60 -4.82 -1.61 -1.84
C THR A 60 -3.61 -1.10 -1.09
N VAL A 61 -2.48 -1.77 -1.26
CA VAL A 61 -1.17 -1.25 -0.87
C VAL A 61 -0.34 -1.01 -2.12
N VAL A 62 0.35 0.13 -2.16
CA VAL A 62 1.32 0.48 -3.18
C VAL A 62 2.56 0.99 -2.48
N PHE A 63 3.73 0.48 -2.85
CA PHE A 63 4.96 1.11 -2.40
C PHE A 63 6.12 0.96 -3.37
N LYS A 64 7.04 1.93 -3.28
CA LYS A 64 8.30 1.95 -4.03
C LYS A 64 9.44 1.41 -3.20
N PHE A 65 10.27 0.56 -3.79
CA PHE A 65 11.48 0.05 -3.14
C PHE A 65 12.62 -0.10 -4.15
N LYS A 66 13.84 -0.20 -3.63
CA LYS A 66 15.07 -0.33 -4.41
C LYS A 66 15.97 -1.36 -3.74
N PRO A 67 16.03 -2.61 -4.25
CA PRO A 67 16.84 -3.64 -3.64
C PRO A 67 18.33 -3.31 -3.76
N LYS A 68 19.13 -3.69 -2.75
CA LYS A 68 20.58 -3.49 -2.76
C LYS A 68 21.33 -4.60 -3.50
N ASN A 69 20.73 -5.79 -3.56
CA ASN A 69 21.26 -6.99 -4.20
C ASN A 69 20.29 -7.50 -5.26
N VAL A 70 20.71 -8.51 -6.04
CA VAL A 70 19.80 -9.25 -6.92
C VAL A 70 18.78 -10.00 -6.04
N VAL A 71 17.50 -9.86 -6.36
CA VAL A 71 16.39 -10.52 -5.64
C VAL A 71 15.77 -11.56 -6.56
N ASN A 72 16.05 -12.84 -6.31
CA ASN A 72 15.53 -13.95 -7.13
C ASN A 72 14.12 -14.38 -6.73
N GLU A 73 13.80 -14.22 -5.45
CA GLU A 73 12.49 -14.48 -4.88
C GLU A 73 12.13 -13.34 -3.94
N LEU A 74 10.84 -13.10 -3.78
CA LEU A 74 10.35 -12.06 -2.89
C LEU A 74 9.04 -12.53 -2.30
N THR A 75 8.95 -12.55 -0.98
CA THR A 75 7.80 -13.05 -0.23
C THR A 75 7.25 -11.96 0.67
N ASN A 76 5.92 -11.90 0.79
CA ASN A 76 5.25 -10.99 1.70
C ASN A 76 5.27 -11.55 3.13
N ASP A 77 5.96 -10.88 4.05
CA ASP A 77 5.79 -11.11 5.49
C ASP A 77 4.86 -10.03 6.07
N VAL A 78 3.60 -10.41 6.30
CA VAL A 78 2.51 -9.46 6.55
C VAL A 78 1.61 -9.94 7.66
N TYR A 79 1.59 -9.19 8.77
CA TYR A 79 0.80 -9.53 9.94
C TYR A 79 0.25 -8.29 10.65
N ALA A 80 -0.86 -8.48 11.35
CA ALA A 80 -1.39 -7.52 12.31
C ALA A 80 -0.82 -7.82 13.70
N ILE A 81 -0.26 -6.81 14.35
CA ILE A 81 0.19 -6.88 15.74
C ILE A 81 -0.95 -6.38 16.63
N ILE A 82 -1.52 -7.28 17.42
CA ILE A 82 -2.64 -7.00 18.34
C ILE A 82 -2.21 -7.39 19.75
N GLY A 83 -2.04 -6.41 20.65
CA GLY A 83 -1.56 -6.68 22.01
C GLY A 83 -0.18 -7.37 22.06
N GLY A 84 0.66 -7.17 21.04
CA GLY A 84 1.97 -7.83 20.91
C GLY A 84 1.94 -9.19 20.21
N LEU A 85 0.76 -9.74 19.92
CA LEU A 85 0.62 -11.00 19.18
C LEU A 85 0.54 -10.73 17.67
N PRO A 86 1.41 -11.33 16.84
CA PRO A 86 1.30 -11.24 15.38
C PRO A 86 0.23 -12.22 14.86
N LEU A 87 -0.69 -11.72 14.02
CA LEU A 87 -1.70 -12.50 13.31
C LEU A 87 -1.58 -12.26 11.80
N PRO A 88 -1.43 -13.31 10.97
CA PRO A 88 -1.18 -13.14 9.55
C PRO A 88 -2.40 -12.61 8.78
N PHE A 89 -2.16 -11.80 7.75
CA PHE A 89 -3.19 -11.49 6.76
C PHE A 89 -3.33 -12.64 5.75
N ILE A 90 -4.42 -13.40 5.87
CA ILE A 90 -4.71 -14.59 5.06
C ILE A 90 -4.76 -14.21 3.57
N GLY A 91 -4.08 -15.02 2.74
CA GLY A 91 -4.00 -14.83 1.29
C GLY A 91 -2.96 -13.79 0.85
N VAL A 92 -2.21 -13.20 1.78
CA VAL A 92 -1.11 -12.27 1.51
C VAL A 92 0.17 -12.75 2.19
N ALA A 93 0.11 -13.07 3.48
CA ALA A 93 1.25 -13.57 4.24
C ALA A 93 1.81 -14.86 3.63
N GLY A 94 3.12 -14.92 3.44
CA GLY A 94 3.83 -16.06 2.85
C GLY A 94 3.65 -16.19 1.32
N MET A 95 2.92 -15.29 0.67
CA MET A 95 2.72 -15.34 -0.77
C MET A 95 3.85 -14.60 -1.51
N SER A 96 4.22 -15.13 -2.69
CA SER A 96 5.16 -14.44 -3.56
C SER A 96 4.67 -13.04 -3.93
N ALA A 97 5.58 -12.08 -3.85
CA ALA A 97 5.40 -10.69 -4.25
C ALA A 97 5.85 -10.44 -5.71
N CYS A 98 6.57 -11.38 -6.34
CA CYS A 98 7.20 -11.17 -7.64
C CYS A 98 6.20 -10.81 -8.75
N THR A 99 5.01 -11.41 -8.74
CA THR A 99 4.02 -11.20 -9.82
C THR A 99 3.31 -9.84 -9.74
N GLN A 100 3.49 -9.13 -8.63
CA GLN A 100 2.86 -7.84 -8.33
C GLN A 100 3.81 -6.65 -8.51
N ILE A 101 4.99 -6.88 -9.10
CA ILE A 101 6.05 -5.87 -9.23
C ILE A 101 6.08 -5.31 -10.64
N LYS A 102 6.32 -4.01 -10.72
CA LYS A 102 6.53 -3.27 -11.96
C LYS A 102 7.80 -2.42 -11.89
N HIS A 103 8.41 -2.20 -13.04
CA HIS A 103 9.44 -1.17 -13.20
C HIS A 103 8.86 0.21 -12.89
N ALA A 104 9.53 1.00 -12.04
CA ALA A 104 8.99 2.30 -11.61
C ALA A 104 9.04 3.37 -12.72
N ASP A 105 9.95 3.23 -13.67
CA ASP A 105 10.17 4.15 -14.80
C ASP A 105 9.27 3.85 -15.99
N THR A 106 9.09 2.58 -16.36
CA THR A 106 8.27 2.17 -17.51
C THR A 106 6.84 1.77 -17.14
N GLY A 107 6.61 1.33 -15.90
CA GLY A 107 5.34 0.76 -15.47
C GLY A 107 5.07 -0.66 -15.99
N GLU A 108 6.02 -1.26 -16.69
CA GLU A 108 5.92 -2.63 -17.21
C GLU A 108 6.08 -3.67 -16.10
N PRO A 109 5.45 -4.86 -16.22
CA PRO A 109 5.66 -5.96 -15.27
C PRO A 109 7.14 -6.33 -15.12
N ALA A 110 7.57 -6.52 -13.88
CA ALA A 110 8.94 -6.88 -13.53
C ALA A 110 8.93 -8.07 -12.56
N PRO A 111 8.53 -9.28 -13.01
CA PRO A 111 8.66 -10.46 -12.17
C PRO A 111 10.14 -10.70 -11.84
N CYS A 112 10.39 -11.28 -10.66
CA CYS A 112 11.75 -11.65 -10.26
C CYS A 112 12.44 -12.51 -11.35
N PRO A 113 13.77 -12.36 -11.54
CA PRO A 113 14.71 -11.66 -10.67
C PRO A 113 14.70 -10.13 -10.82
N LEU A 114 14.87 -9.42 -9.70
CA LEU A 114 15.02 -7.95 -9.67
C LEU A 114 16.50 -7.59 -9.57
N GLU A 115 16.89 -6.54 -10.28
CA GLU A 115 18.27 -6.06 -10.31
C GLU A 115 18.56 -5.09 -9.17
N PRO A 116 19.79 -5.07 -8.64
CA PRO A 116 20.18 -4.15 -7.60
C PRO A 116 20.12 -2.70 -8.08
N ASN A 117 19.78 -1.80 -7.16
CA ASN A 117 19.76 -0.36 -7.33
C ASN A 117 18.77 0.18 -8.38
N LYS A 118 17.87 -0.64 -8.92
CA LYS A 118 16.73 -0.20 -9.73
C LYS A 118 15.49 0.04 -8.87
N GLU A 119 14.69 1.04 -9.23
CA GLU A 119 13.45 1.35 -8.52
C GLU A 119 12.28 0.52 -9.07
N TYR A 120 11.52 -0.07 -8.17
CA TYR A 120 10.36 -0.90 -8.47
C TYR A 120 9.14 -0.43 -7.69
N VAL A 121 7.95 -0.73 -8.23
CA VAL A 121 6.67 -0.51 -7.58
C VAL A 121 6.03 -1.87 -7.30
N TYR A 122 5.71 -2.13 -6.04
CA TYR A 122 4.83 -3.22 -5.65
C TYR A 122 3.39 -2.71 -5.51
N THR A 123 2.41 -3.48 -5.99
CA THR A 123 0.99 -3.17 -5.81
C THR A 123 0.18 -4.44 -5.51
N ASN A 124 -0.51 -4.47 -4.39
CA ASN A 124 -1.39 -5.59 -4.04
C ASN A 124 -2.76 -5.10 -3.57
N ILE A 125 -3.81 -5.79 -4.02
CA ILE A 125 -5.19 -5.60 -3.61
C ILE A 125 -5.62 -6.86 -2.86
N PHE A 126 -5.94 -6.73 -1.57
CA PHE A 126 -6.26 -7.88 -0.73
C PHE A 126 -7.52 -7.63 0.12
N PRO A 127 -8.28 -8.69 0.44
CA PRO A 127 -9.53 -8.55 1.19
C PRO A 127 -9.29 -8.45 2.71
N ILE A 128 -10.07 -7.58 3.36
CA ILE A 128 -10.21 -7.54 4.82
C ILE A 128 -11.35 -8.47 5.22
N LEU A 129 -11.01 -9.66 5.70
CA LEU A 129 -11.98 -10.72 5.97
C LEU A 129 -12.91 -10.39 7.14
N ASN A 130 -14.17 -10.84 7.04
CA ASN A 130 -15.18 -10.66 8.08
C ASN A 130 -14.79 -11.31 9.42
N LEU A 131 -13.97 -12.36 9.38
CA LEU A 131 -13.47 -13.10 10.55
C LEU A 131 -12.54 -12.27 11.44
N TYR A 132 -11.78 -11.31 10.88
CA TYR A 132 -10.78 -10.57 11.66
C TYR A 132 -11.41 -9.77 12.81
N PRO A 133 -10.79 -9.65 13.99
CA PRO A 133 -11.38 -8.90 15.10
C PRO A 133 -11.50 -7.40 14.79
N GLN A 134 -12.53 -6.72 15.31
CA GLN A 134 -12.70 -5.27 15.17
C GLN A 134 -11.92 -4.54 16.26
N VAL A 135 -10.62 -4.31 16.04
CA VAL A 135 -9.73 -3.72 17.04
C VAL A 135 -8.69 -2.79 16.39
N PRO A 136 -8.11 -1.86 17.16
CA PRO A 136 -6.88 -1.19 16.79
C PRO A 136 -5.72 -2.19 16.70
N LEU A 137 -4.82 -1.98 15.75
CA LEU A 137 -3.66 -2.84 15.49
C LEU A 137 -2.54 -2.05 14.80
N ARG A 138 -1.35 -2.65 14.71
CA ARG A 138 -0.32 -2.23 13.76
C ARG A 138 -0.21 -3.26 12.65
N VAL A 139 -0.28 -2.83 11.40
CA VAL A 139 0.03 -3.67 10.25
C VAL A 139 1.54 -3.63 10.07
N HIS A 140 2.19 -4.78 10.12
CA HIS A 140 3.57 -4.96 9.72
C HIS A 140 3.59 -5.47 8.27
N TRP A 141 4.47 -4.90 7.44
CA TRP A 141 4.70 -5.36 6.08
C TRP A 141 6.20 -5.38 5.80
N ALA A 142 6.72 -6.54 5.44
CA ALA A 142 8.06 -6.70 4.90
C ALA A 142 8.03 -7.45 3.56
N LEU A 143 8.97 -7.11 2.68
CA LEU A 143 9.30 -7.90 1.50
C LEU A 143 10.62 -8.61 1.75
N ASN A 144 10.57 -9.93 1.91
CA ASN A 144 11.72 -10.75 2.27
C ASN A 144 12.27 -11.52 1.06
N ASP A 145 13.58 -11.47 0.84
CA ASP A 145 14.26 -12.10 -0.30
C ASP A 145 14.78 -13.53 -0.02
N GLY A 146 14.32 -14.14 1.08
CA GLY A 146 14.79 -15.43 1.60
C GLY A 146 15.88 -15.30 2.66
N ASN A 147 16.58 -14.15 2.72
CA ASN A 147 17.63 -13.90 3.71
C ASN A 147 17.34 -12.67 4.58
N THR A 148 16.88 -11.58 3.96
CA THR A 148 16.71 -10.27 4.59
C THR A 148 15.50 -9.53 4.05
N ASP A 149 15.04 -8.55 4.81
CA ASP A 149 13.97 -7.66 4.36
C ASP A 149 14.54 -6.58 3.43
N VAL A 150 14.05 -6.58 2.19
CA VAL A 150 14.37 -5.58 1.17
C VAL A 150 13.68 -4.25 1.47
N LEU A 151 12.52 -4.31 2.11
CA LEU A 151 11.75 -3.19 2.65
C LEU A 151 10.97 -3.69 3.86
N CYS A 152 10.86 -2.88 4.91
CA CYS A 152 10.03 -3.17 6.07
C CYS A 152 9.40 -1.89 6.63
N PHE A 153 8.09 -1.92 6.85
CA PHE A 153 7.36 -0.81 7.47
C PHE A 153 6.18 -1.26 8.33
N GLU A 154 5.75 -0.39 9.23
CA GLU A 154 4.54 -0.54 10.03
C GLU A 154 3.56 0.60 9.78
N VAL A 155 2.26 0.29 9.85
CA VAL A 155 1.17 1.27 9.71
C VAL A 155 0.16 1.10 10.83
N PRO A 156 -0.17 2.15 11.59
CA PRO A 156 -1.27 2.10 12.55
C PRO A 156 -2.61 1.95 11.81
N ALA A 157 -3.43 1.01 12.26
CA ALA A 157 -4.71 0.73 11.63
C ALA A 157 -5.77 0.32 12.65
N VAL A 158 -7.02 0.31 12.19
CA VAL A 158 -8.16 -0.23 12.93
C VAL A 158 -9.03 -1.03 11.99
N ILE A 159 -9.37 -2.25 12.38
CA ILE A 159 -10.36 -3.06 11.66
C ILE A 159 -11.75 -2.64 12.12
N THR A 160 -12.60 -2.29 11.16
CA THR A 160 -13.95 -1.77 11.40
C THR A 160 -15.03 -2.68 10.83
N ALA A 161 -16.25 -2.57 11.36
CA ALA A 161 -17.41 -3.30 10.87
C ALA A 161 -17.68 -3.09 9.37
N ALA A 162 -18.27 -4.09 8.72
CA ALA A 162 -18.74 -3.95 7.35
C ALA A 162 -19.79 -2.83 7.24
N SER A 163 -19.89 -2.20 6.06
CA SER A 163 -20.94 -1.21 5.80
C SER A 163 -22.30 -1.89 5.71
N LYS A 164 -23.32 -1.34 6.37
CA LYS A 164 -24.72 -1.85 6.31
C LYS A 164 -25.38 -1.73 4.92
N LYS A 165 -24.68 -1.17 3.92
CA LYS A 165 -25.27 -0.87 2.60
C LYS A 165 -25.55 -2.09 1.71
N ASN A 166 -25.11 -3.29 2.10
CA ASN A 166 -25.27 -4.53 1.32
C ASN A 166 -26.21 -5.56 1.97
N GLN A 167 -27.05 -5.17 2.93
CA GLN A 167 -28.01 -6.07 3.59
C GLN A 167 -29.47 -5.74 3.21
N ALA A 168 -29.69 -5.43 1.94
CA ALA A 168 -31.00 -5.32 1.33
C ALA A 168 -30.97 -6.03 -0.03
N SER A 169 -31.25 -7.32 -0.03
CA SER A 169 -31.75 -8.11 -1.17
C SER A 169 -32.46 -9.33 -0.60
#